data_AF-A0A385FW12-F1
#
_entry.id   AF-A0A385FW12-F1
#
_cell.length_a   1.000
_cell.length_b   1.000
_cell.length_c   1.000
_cell.angle_alpha   90.00
_cell.angle_beta   90.00
_cell.angle_gamma   90.00
#
_symmetry.space_group_name_H-M   'P 1'
#
loop_
_entity.id
_entity.type
_entity.pdbx_description
1 polymer ?
#
loop_
_entity_poly.entity_id
_entity_poly.type
_entity_poly.pdbx_seq_one_letter_code
_entity_poly.pdbx_strand_id
1 'polypeptide(L)'
;MAITSAGAGTGLDLEGVIKASVAAKQAQLQQPIITKQTSTNITLSGIGQLKSSISAFTDILDTLSKPGAFNKRAINITQNKDDPVLAVESKSGSSNGQYNITVNKLATTSRQEGIFDSSTTPLVTQDGQLTFKAGDKEFTVDVKAGDTLQNIRKRINNDGDNFGLSANIVNTADGKAKLVIDSGVSGDGKNLVITGSTTELQDKFTGKMAETQQASSAEILVDGNVLKSDTNVFDDVIQDLKLTVLRVSDTDSNGDLKSNKVDITTDKTSVQETVQKFIDGYNALQEKLSGLGKRNSIVGGVRQDDGGALAGDSTTRAISNFMSNLITTPSDTSTIYSTIF
;
A
#
# COMPACT_ATOMS: atom_id res chain seq x y z
N MET A 1 -12.50 -73.99 5.64
CA MET A 1 -12.86 -75.23 4.91
C MET A 1 -13.83 -74.87 3.81
N ALA A 2 -13.55 -75.35 2.60
CA ALA A 2 -14.25 -75.05 1.38
C ALA A 2 -15.72 -75.49 1.42
N ILE A 3 -16.61 -74.66 0.90
CA ILE A 3 -17.87 -75.14 0.32
C ILE A 3 -17.68 -75.08 -1.20
N THR A 4 -16.98 -76.09 -1.70
CA THR A 4 -16.91 -76.43 -3.12
C THR A 4 -18.09 -77.36 -3.40
N SER A 5 -19.04 -76.90 -4.22
CA SER A 5 -20.27 -77.56 -4.66
C SER A 5 -21.51 -77.32 -3.80
N ALA A 6 -22.18 -76.20 -4.06
CA ALA A 6 -23.61 -76.04 -3.82
C ALA A 6 -24.28 -75.70 -5.16
N GLY A 7 -24.66 -76.72 -5.95
CA GLY A 7 -25.31 -76.49 -7.25
C GLY A 7 -25.16 -77.57 -8.32
N ALA A 8 -24.74 -78.79 -7.99
CA ALA A 8 -24.69 -79.87 -8.98
C ALA A 8 -26.03 -80.64 -9.03
N GLY A 9 -27.09 -80.05 -9.60
CA GLY A 9 -28.29 -80.84 -9.93
C GLY A 9 -29.63 -80.11 -10.09
N THR A 10 -29.76 -78.86 -9.63
CA THR A 10 -30.96 -78.05 -9.82
C THR A 10 -30.49 -76.73 -10.39
N GLY A 11 -31.01 -76.26 -11.54
CA GLY A 11 -30.61 -75.01 -12.21
C GLY A 11 -30.91 -73.71 -11.44
N LEU A 12 -30.60 -73.69 -10.14
CA LEU A 12 -30.73 -72.59 -9.21
C LEU A 12 -29.33 -72.05 -8.93
N ASP A 13 -29.11 -70.80 -9.28
CA ASP A 13 -27.86 -70.08 -9.07
C ASP A 13 -27.68 -69.71 -7.59
N LEU A 14 -27.37 -70.73 -6.77
CA LEU A 14 -27.19 -70.58 -5.32
C LEU A 14 -26.00 -69.68 -4.98
N GLU A 15 -24.95 -69.69 -5.81
CA GLU A 15 -23.82 -68.77 -5.68
C GLU A 15 -24.24 -67.32 -5.95
N GLY A 16 -25.08 -67.09 -6.97
CA GLY A 16 -25.69 -65.80 -7.26
C GLY A 16 -26.62 -65.33 -6.15
N VAL A 17 -27.42 -66.22 -5.56
CA VAL A 17 -28.30 -65.91 -4.41
C VAL A 17 -27.49 -65.59 -3.15
N ILE A 18 -26.40 -66.31 -2.88
CA ILE A 18 -25.50 -66.01 -1.75
C ILE A 18 -24.80 -64.67 -1.98
N LYS A 19 -24.26 -64.41 -3.18
CA LYS A 19 -23.66 -63.11 -3.53
C LYS A 19 -24.68 -61.97 -3.41
N ALA A 20 -25.90 -62.15 -3.90
CA ALA A 20 -26.98 -61.17 -3.78
C ALA A 20 -27.38 -60.93 -2.31
N SER A 21 -27.44 -61.97 -1.49
CA SER A 21 -27.78 -61.87 -0.06
C SER A 21 -26.68 -61.18 0.75
N VAL A 22 -25.40 -61.49 0.46
CA VAL A 22 -24.26 -60.83 1.07
C VAL A 22 -24.19 -59.37 0.63
N ALA A 23 -24.37 -59.07 -0.65
CA ALA A 23 -24.43 -57.70 -1.17
C ALA A 23 -25.59 -56.90 -0.58
N ALA A 24 -26.77 -57.51 -0.43
CA ALA A 24 -27.93 -56.89 0.20
C ALA A 24 -27.68 -56.60 1.69
N LYS A 25 -27.07 -57.52 2.43
CA LYS A 25 -26.71 -57.32 3.85
C LYS A 25 -25.60 -56.28 4.02
N GLN A 26 -24.63 -56.27 3.11
CA GLN A 26 -23.58 -55.26 3.05
C GLN A 26 -24.18 -53.87 2.76
N ALA A 27 -25.07 -53.76 1.76
CA ALA A 27 -25.77 -52.52 1.44
C ALA A 27 -26.61 -52.05 2.63
N GLN A 28 -27.35 -52.94 3.30
CA GLN A 28 -28.16 -52.60 4.47
C GLN A 28 -27.32 -52.00 5.61
N LEU A 29 -26.10 -52.51 5.84
CA LEU A 29 -25.18 -51.99 6.86
C LEU A 29 -24.42 -50.74 6.40
N GLN A 30 -24.11 -50.61 5.11
CA GLN A 30 -23.36 -49.48 4.55
C GLN A 30 -24.22 -48.23 4.32
N GLN A 31 -25.50 -48.39 3.96
CA GLN A 31 -26.41 -47.27 3.69
C GLN A 31 -26.46 -46.23 4.83
N PRO A 32 -26.69 -46.58 6.12
CA PRO A 32 -26.70 -45.59 7.19
C PRO A 32 -25.35 -44.89 7.38
N ILE A 33 -24.23 -45.58 7.14
CA ILE A 33 -22.88 -45.00 7.21
C ILE A 33 -22.68 -44.00 6.08
N ILE A 34 -23.04 -44.36 4.84
CA ILE A 34 -22.96 -43.48 3.67
C ILE A 34 -23.84 -42.25 3.87
N THR A 35 -25.09 -42.43 4.34
CA THR A 35 -25.99 -41.30 4.66
C THR A 35 -25.37 -40.37 5.71
N LYS A 36 -24.81 -40.93 6.80
CA LYS A 36 -24.16 -40.13 7.85
C LYS A 36 -22.91 -39.41 7.33
N GLN A 37 -22.10 -40.07 6.51
CA GLN A 37 -20.90 -39.48 5.90
C GLN A 37 -21.28 -38.34 4.95
N THR A 38 -22.25 -38.55 4.06
CA THR A 38 -22.77 -37.53 3.16
C THR A 38 -23.35 -36.34 3.92
N SER A 39 -24.19 -36.59 4.94
CA SER A 39 -24.72 -35.52 5.78
C SER A 39 -23.63 -34.75 6.51
N THR A 40 -22.60 -35.44 7.04
CA THR A 40 -21.47 -34.79 7.73
C THR A 40 -20.64 -33.93 6.77
N ASN A 41 -20.38 -34.41 5.55
CA ASN A 41 -19.65 -33.66 4.53
C ASN A 41 -20.43 -32.41 4.06
N ILE A 42 -21.75 -32.52 3.93
CA ILE A 42 -22.64 -31.38 3.63
C ILE A 42 -22.57 -30.35 4.76
N THR A 43 -22.73 -30.79 6.01
CA THR A 43 -22.63 -29.90 7.18
C THR A 43 -21.26 -29.25 7.30
N LEU A 44 -20.17 -29.99 7.11
CA LEU A 44 -18.81 -29.44 7.12
C LEU A 44 -18.62 -28.36 6.04
N SER A 45 -19.11 -28.62 4.83
CA SER A 45 -19.08 -27.65 3.74
C SER A 45 -19.91 -26.41 4.07
N GLY A 46 -21.10 -26.59 4.65
CA GLY A 46 -21.97 -25.50 5.10
C GLY A 46 -21.33 -24.64 6.19
N ILE A 47 -20.68 -25.24 7.18
CA ILE A 47 -19.91 -24.53 8.22
C ILE A 47 -18.74 -23.77 7.58
N GLY A 48 -18.04 -24.37 6.61
CA GLY A 48 -16.97 -23.71 5.88
C GLY A 48 -17.44 -22.45 5.14
N GLN A 49 -18.58 -22.53 4.45
CA GLN A 49 -19.21 -21.39 3.80
C GLN A 49 -19.63 -20.32 4.81
N LEU A 50 -20.27 -20.72 5.91
CA LEU A 50 -20.66 -19.79 6.99
C LEU A 50 -19.45 -19.07 7.57
N LYS A 51 -18.39 -19.80 7.90
CA LYS A 51 -17.13 -19.23 8.40
C LYS A 51 -16.57 -18.21 7.42
N SER A 52 -16.52 -18.54 6.13
CA SER A 52 -16.01 -17.62 5.10
C SER A 52 -16.85 -16.34 5.01
N SER A 53 -18.17 -16.44 5.10
CA SER A 53 -19.06 -15.27 5.07
C SER A 53 -18.92 -14.39 6.32
N ILE A 54 -18.75 -15.00 7.50
CA ILE A 54 -18.47 -14.27 8.74
C ILE A 54 -17.13 -13.55 8.64
N SER A 55 -16.07 -14.24 8.20
CA SER A 55 -14.75 -13.62 8.02
C SER A 55 -14.80 -12.43 7.07
N ALA A 56 -15.46 -12.56 5.92
CA ALA A 56 -15.61 -11.45 4.98
C ALA A 56 -16.35 -10.25 5.58
N PHE A 57 -17.37 -10.49 6.41
CA PHE A 57 -18.06 -9.41 7.11
C PHE A 57 -17.20 -8.78 8.22
N THR A 58 -16.43 -9.58 8.97
CA THR A 58 -15.47 -9.08 9.97
C THR A 58 -14.42 -8.18 9.33
N ASP A 59 -13.88 -8.52 8.16
CA ASP A 59 -12.89 -7.69 7.45
C ASP A 59 -13.46 -6.30 7.08
N ILE A 60 -14.75 -6.25 6.75
CA ILE A 60 -15.48 -5.00 6.52
C ILE A 60 -15.56 -4.19 7.83
N LEU A 61 -15.97 -4.83 8.94
CA LEU A 61 -16.04 -4.18 10.25
C LEU A 61 -14.68 -3.66 10.73
N ASP A 62 -13.59 -4.40 10.52
CA ASP A 62 -12.24 -3.98 10.85
C ASP A 62 -11.81 -2.75 10.05
N THR A 63 -12.25 -2.64 8.80
CA THR A 63 -12.01 -1.44 8.00
C THR A 63 -12.81 -0.24 8.51
N LEU A 64 -14.06 -0.47 8.92
CA LEU A 64 -14.96 0.58 9.42
C LEU A 64 -14.59 1.09 10.81
N SER A 65 -14.06 0.22 11.67
CA SER A 65 -13.69 0.56 13.06
C SER A 65 -12.37 1.33 13.16
N LYS A 66 -11.61 1.46 12.07
CA LYS A 66 -10.36 2.22 12.06
C LYS A 66 -10.59 3.70 12.39
N PRO A 67 -9.75 4.31 13.25
CA PRO A 67 -9.80 5.73 13.50
C PRO A 67 -9.74 6.53 12.19
N GLY A 68 -10.65 7.50 12.03
CA GLY A 68 -10.70 8.35 10.85
C GLY A 68 -11.42 7.75 9.63
N ALA A 69 -11.90 6.50 9.68
CA ALA A 69 -12.67 5.88 8.59
C ALA A 69 -13.85 6.75 8.11
N PHE A 70 -14.48 7.47 9.05
CA PHE A 70 -15.62 8.36 8.79
C PHE A 70 -15.28 9.85 8.74
N ASN A 71 -14.02 10.22 9.02
CA ASN A 71 -13.56 11.62 9.05
C ASN A 71 -12.67 11.97 7.86
N LYS A 72 -12.73 11.19 6.77
CA LYS A 72 -11.97 11.43 5.54
C LYS A 72 -12.26 12.81 4.98
N ARG A 73 -11.20 13.45 4.47
CA ARG A 73 -11.30 14.71 3.73
C ARG A 73 -11.19 14.44 2.24
N ALA A 74 -12.01 15.13 1.46
CA ALA A 74 -11.87 15.23 0.03
C ALA A 74 -11.10 16.51 -0.28
N ILE A 75 -9.99 16.37 -1.00
CA ILE A 75 -9.14 17.48 -1.42
C ILE A 75 -9.33 17.64 -2.93
N ASN A 76 -9.87 18.79 -3.33
CA ASN A 76 -10.01 19.16 -4.73
C ASN A 76 -9.04 20.29 -5.03
N ILE A 77 -8.19 20.11 -6.04
CA ILE A 77 -7.20 21.12 -6.45
C ILE A 77 -7.57 21.58 -7.85
N THR A 78 -7.71 22.89 -8.04
CA THR A 78 -7.95 23.50 -9.34
C THR A 78 -6.64 23.59 -10.12
N GLN A 79 -6.28 22.50 -10.79
CA GLN A 79 -5.07 22.36 -11.62
C GLN A 79 -5.28 21.35 -12.76
N ASN A 80 -4.31 21.24 -13.67
CA ASN A 80 -4.30 20.18 -14.68
C ASN A 80 -4.16 18.80 -14.01
N LYS A 81 -4.97 17.82 -14.44
CA LYS A 81 -4.95 16.45 -13.90
C LYS A 81 -3.75 15.62 -14.41
N ASP A 82 -3.32 15.87 -15.64
CA ASP A 82 -2.23 15.11 -16.29
C ASP A 82 -0.85 15.72 -16.02
N ASP A 83 -0.82 17.00 -15.62
CA ASP A 83 0.39 17.73 -15.27
C ASP A 83 0.18 18.60 -14.01
N PRO A 84 0.05 17.96 -12.84
CA PRO A 84 -0.24 18.65 -11.59
C PRO A 84 0.95 19.48 -11.08
N VAL A 85 0.65 20.66 -10.55
CA VAL A 85 1.62 21.56 -9.92
C VAL A 85 1.97 21.07 -8.51
N LEU A 86 0.98 20.55 -7.79
CA LEU A 86 1.12 20.12 -6.40
C LEU A 86 0.17 18.97 -6.05
N ALA A 87 0.55 18.19 -5.05
CA ALA A 87 -0.29 17.18 -4.42
C ALA A 87 -0.50 17.57 -2.95
N VAL A 88 -1.73 17.41 -2.44
CA VAL A 88 -2.05 17.65 -1.02
C VAL A 88 -2.64 16.39 -0.43
N GLU A 89 -2.11 16.02 0.73
CA GLU A 89 -2.62 14.95 1.58
C GLU A 89 -3.11 15.57 2.90
N SER A 90 -4.22 15.06 3.42
CA SER A 90 -4.73 15.44 4.74
C SER A 90 -4.33 14.40 5.77
N LYS A 91 -3.92 14.85 6.95
CA LYS A 91 -3.70 14.02 8.13
C LYS A 91 -5.01 13.90 8.92
N SER A 92 -5.04 12.96 9.86
CA SER A 92 -6.18 12.78 10.76
C SER A 92 -6.45 14.05 11.57
N GLY A 93 -7.70 14.55 11.55
CA GLY A 93 -8.08 15.76 12.30
C GLY A 93 -8.06 17.04 11.48
N SER A 94 -7.60 16.98 10.22
CA SER A 94 -7.60 18.14 9.32
C SER A 94 -8.98 18.78 9.18
N SER A 95 -9.01 20.12 9.30
CA SER A 95 -10.22 20.93 9.19
C SER A 95 -10.57 21.23 7.73
N ASN A 96 -11.85 21.50 7.47
CA ASN A 96 -12.26 22.01 6.18
C ASN A 96 -11.71 23.42 5.97
N GLY A 97 -11.31 23.74 4.75
CA GLY A 97 -10.67 25.00 4.43
C GLY A 97 -10.48 25.18 2.93
N GLN A 98 -10.25 26.42 2.51
CA GLN A 98 -9.90 26.76 1.14
C GLN A 98 -8.63 27.58 1.17
N TYR A 99 -7.66 27.21 0.35
CA TYR A 99 -6.35 27.85 0.29
C TYR A 99 -5.99 28.14 -1.17
N ASN A 100 -5.44 29.33 -1.43
CA ASN A 100 -4.81 29.62 -2.71
C ASN A 100 -3.31 29.39 -2.58
N ILE A 101 -2.80 28.40 -3.30
CA ILE A 101 -1.38 28.01 -3.24
C ILE A 101 -0.71 28.31 -4.57
N THR A 102 0.31 29.17 -4.54
CA THR A 102 1.22 29.40 -5.66
C THR A 102 2.57 28.77 -5.36
N VAL A 103 3.11 27.99 -6.28
CA VAL A 103 4.46 27.42 -6.18
C VAL A 103 5.41 28.34 -6.93
N ASN A 104 6.25 29.08 -6.20
CA ASN A 104 7.21 30.02 -6.76
C ASN A 104 8.47 29.31 -7.23
N LYS A 105 8.95 28.36 -6.42
CA LYS A 105 10.25 27.73 -6.62
C LYS A 105 10.27 26.32 -6.02
N LEU A 106 10.96 25.40 -6.69
CA LEU A 106 11.24 24.07 -6.16
C LEU A 106 12.56 24.05 -5.40
N ALA A 107 12.63 23.15 -4.43
CA ALA A 107 13.88 22.82 -3.78
C ALA A 107 14.83 22.19 -4.79
N THR A 108 16.06 22.71 -4.84
CA THR A 108 17.13 22.21 -5.69
C THR A 108 18.29 21.71 -4.84
N THR A 109 18.95 20.66 -5.27
CA THR A 109 20.21 20.19 -4.69
C THR A 109 21.38 21.02 -5.22
N SER A 110 22.50 20.99 -4.51
CA SER A 110 23.76 21.57 -5.00
C SER A 110 24.47 20.59 -5.93
N ARG A 111 24.99 21.13 -7.04
CA ARG A 111 25.72 20.39 -8.07
C ARG A 111 27.08 21.02 -8.32
N GLN A 112 28.12 20.17 -8.32
CA GLN A 112 29.46 20.55 -8.73
C GLN A 112 29.94 19.70 -9.91
N GLU A 113 30.67 20.32 -10.83
CA GLU A 113 31.21 19.66 -12.01
C GLU A 113 32.70 19.96 -12.15
N GLY A 114 33.49 18.97 -12.58
CA GLY A 114 34.90 19.14 -12.84
C GLY A 114 35.34 18.40 -14.10
N ILE A 115 36.35 18.95 -14.78
CA ILE A 115 36.92 18.36 -16.00
C ILE A 115 38.30 17.81 -15.67
N PHE A 116 38.52 16.55 -16.03
CA PHE A 116 39.73 15.79 -15.77
C PHE A 116 40.27 15.19 -17.07
N ASP A 117 41.58 14.92 -17.10
CA ASP A 117 42.26 14.46 -18.31
C ASP A 117 41.86 13.03 -18.71
N SER A 118 41.54 12.17 -17.74
CA SER A 118 41.04 10.81 -17.99
C SER A 118 40.32 10.25 -16.75
N SER A 119 39.37 9.34 -16.98
CA SER A 119 38.66 8.63 -15.90
C SER A 119 39.37 7.38 -15.41
N THR A 120 40.34 6.86 -16.18
CA THR A 120 41.02 5.57 -15.94
C THR A 120 42.47 5.71 -15.52
N THR A 121 43.08 6.88 -15.68
CA THR A 121 44.43 7.13 -15.19
C THR A 121 44.41 7.37 -13.68
N PRO A 122 45.45 6.95 -12.95
CA PRO A 122 45.65 7.34 -11.55
C PRO A 122 45.53 8.86 -11.38
N LEU A 123 44.68 9.28 -10.44
CA LEU A 123 44.46 10.70 -10.13
C LEU A 123 45.50 11.21 -9.13
N VAL A 124 45.85 10.37 -8.15
CA VAL A 124 46.74 10.72 -7.03
C VAL A 124 47.85 9.71 -6.83
N THR A 125 48.96 10.18 -6.29
CA THR A 125 50.16 9.39 -6.01
C THR A 125 50.35 9.06 -4.53
N GLN A 126 49.58 9.70 -3.64
CA GLN A 126 49.56 9.43 -2.21
C GLN A 126 48.15 9.13 -1.69
N ASP A 127 48.08 8.48 -0.53
CA ASP A 127 46.83 8.29 0.20
C ASP A 127 46.30 9.62 0.75
N GLY A 128 44.97 9.76 0.78
CA GLY A 128 44.30 10.92 1.35
C GLY A 128 42.80 10.65 1.52
N GLN A 129 42.07 11.71 1.85
CA GLN A 129 40.64 11.66 2.10
C GLN A 129 39.93 12.85 1.45
N LEU A 130 38.78 12.59 0.84
CA LEU A 130 37.84 13.60 0.36
C LEU A 130 36.67 13.67 1.32
N THR A 131 36.39 14.87 1.83
CA THR A 131 35.26 15.13 2.71
C THR A 131 34.21 15.95 1.97
N PHE A 132 32.99 15.43 1.93
CA PHE A 132 31.82 16.01 1.30
C PHE A 132 30.86 16.46 2.39
N LYS A 133 30.53 17.76 2.40
CA LYS A 133 29.59 18.34 3.37
C LYS A 133 28.44 19.04 2.66
N ALA A 134 27.21 18.80 3.09
CA ALA A 134 26.03 19.50 2.61
C ALA A 134 25.05 19.74 3.78
N GLY A 135 25.00 20.98 4.25
CA GLY A 135 24.30 21.32 5.50
C GLY A 135 24.95 20.62 6.71
N ASP A 136 24.14 19.90 7.48
CA ASP A 136 24.58 19.14 8.67
C ASP A 136 25.09 17.73 8.32
N LYS A 137 25.02 17.32 7.05
CA LYS A 137 25.48 16.00 6.61
C LYS A 137 26.93 16.06 6.15
N GLU A 138 27.70 15.07 6.55
CA GLU A 138 29.11 14.91 6.22
C GLU A 138 29.39 13.47 5.82
N PHE A 139 30.20 13.29 4.78
CA PHE A 139 30.59 12.00 4.24
C PHE A 139 32.05 12.05 3.81
N THR A 140 32.83 11.05 4.19
CA THR A 140 34.27 10.99 3.89
C THR A 140 34.58 9.77 3.03
N VAL A 141 35.41 9.96 2.01
CA VAL A 141 35.90 8.88 1.14
C VAL A 141 37.41 8.83 1.18
N ASP A 142 37.94 7.68 1.55
CA ASP A 142 39.36 7.41 1.45
C ASP A 142 39.76 7.22 -0.02
N VAL A 143 40.78 7.97 -0.43
CA VAL A 143 41.42 7.87 -1.74
C VAL A 143 42.81 7.28 -1.55
N LYS A 144 43.11 6.19 -2.26
CA LYS A 144 44.39 5.48 -2.18
C LYS A 144 45.31 5.89 -3.33
N ALA A 145 46.62 5.82 -3.09
CA ALA A 145 47.61 5.99 -4.14
C ALA A 145 47.29 5.07 -5.33
N GLY A 146 47.24 5.62 -6.55
CA GLY A 146 46.86 4.87 -7.74
C GLY A 146 45.37 4.84 -8.05
N ASP A 147 44.50 5.38 -7.18
CA ASP A 147 43.05 5.43 -7.46
C ASP A 147 42.73 6.31 -8.66
N THR A 148 41.78 5.83 -9.46
CA THR A 148 41.25 6.53 -10.62
C THR A 148 39.94 7.25 -10.26
N LEU A 149 39.48 8.17 -11.11
CA LEU A 149 38.16 8.79 -10.92
C LEU A 149 37.03 7.75 -10.90
N GLN A 150 37.16 6.68 -11.68
CA GLN A 150 36.19 5.59 -11.66
C GLN A 150 36.13 4.89 -10.29
N ASN A 151 37.27 4.71 -9.63
CA ASN A 151 37.32 4.13 -8.29
C ASN A 151 36.68 5.07 -7.27
N ILE A 152 37.02 6.36 -7.32
CA ILE A 152 36.46 7.39 -6.41
C ILE A 152 34.93 7.45 -6.58
N ARG A 153 34.43 7.50 -7.82
CA ARG A 153 32.98 7.47 -8.12
C ARG A 153 32.31 6.23 -7.54
N LYS A 154 32.91 5.05 -7.74
CA LYS A 154 32.36 3.78 -7.24
C LYS A 154 32.32 3.76 -5.71
N ARG A 155 33.38 4.24 -5.04
CA ARG A 155 33.40 4.34 -3.57
C ARG A 155 32.30 5.27 -3.09
N ILE A 156 32.20 6.47 -3.65
CA ILE A 156 31.12 7.42 -3.33
C ILE A 156 29.74 6.76 -3.44
N ASN A 157 29.41 6.16 -4.58
CA ASN A 157 28.04 5.66 -4.83
C ASN A 157 27.70 4.35 -4.09
N ASN A 158 28.71 3.59 -3.65
CA ASN A 158 28.50 2.28 -3.01
C ASN A 158 28.73 2.31 -1.50
N ASP A 159 29.13 3.46 -0.93
CA ASP A 159 29.31 3.60 0.50
C ASP A 159 27.96 3.66 1.22
N GLY A 160 27.82 2.91 2.31
CA GLY A 160 26.60 2.86 3.11
C GLY A 160 26.36 4.14 3.92
N ASP A 161 27.42 4.88 4.23
CA ASP A 161 27.35 6.15 4.98
C ASP A 161 27.09 7.36 4.05
N ASN A 162 26.96 7.11 2.75
CA ASN A 162 26.60 8.14 1.79
C ASN A 162 25.18 8.65 2.05
N PHE A 163 25.05 9.94 2.34
CA PHE A 163 23.79 10.59 2.70
C PHE A 163 22.83 10.91 1.53
N GLY A 164 23.09 10.36 0.34
CA GLY A 164 22.33 10.58 -0.90
C GLY A 164 23.12 11.31 -1.99
N LEU A 165 24.40 11.57 -1.79
CA LEU A 165 25.30 12.16 -2.77
C LEU A 165 25.48 11.21 -3.96
N SER A 166 25.41 11.71 -5.18
CA SER A 166 25.60 10.89 -6.38
C SER A 166 26.72 11.44 -7.24
N ALA A 167 27.64 10.57 -7.65
CA ALA A 167 28.75 10.91 -8.53
C ALA A 167 28.61 10.19 -9.87
N ASN A 168 28.75 10.93 -10.97
CA ASN A 168 28.70 10.40 -12.33
C ASN A 168 29.84 10.94 -13.18
N ILE A 169 30.34 10.10 -14.08
CA ILE A 169 31.42 10.47 -15.00
C ILE A 169 30.88 10.38 -16.42
N VAL A 170 31.04 11.46 -17.18
CA VAL A 170 30.76 11.54 -18.61
C VAL A 170 32.12 11.62 -19.32
N ASN A 171 32.48 10.58 -20.06
CA ASN A 171 33.67 10.62 -20.91
C ASN A 171 33.32 11.35 -22.21
N THR A 172 34.06 12.41 -22.52
CA THR A 172 33.85 13.24 -23.70
C THR A 172 34.68 12.73 -24.88
N ALA A 173 34.28 13.07 -26.10
CA ALA A 173 34.89 12.56 -27.33
C ALA A 173 36.38 12.96 -27.51
N ASP A 174 36.82 13.99 -26.80
CA ASP A 174 38.22 14.44 -26.72
C ASP A 174 39.08 13.61 -25.74
N GLY A 175 38.52 12.54 -25.16
CA GLY A 175 39.21 11.62 -24.25
C GLY A 175 39.22 12.08 -22.78
N LYS A 176 38.66 13.26 -22.49
CA LYS A 176 38.55 13.80 -21.13
C LYS A 176 37.38 13.17 -20.37
N ALA A 177 37.38 13.38 -19.06
CA ALA A 177 36.33 12.93 -18.15
C ALA A 177 35.71 14.11 -17.42
N LYS A 178 34.41 14.31 -17.61
CA LYS A 178 33.61 15.26 -16.81
C LYS A 178 33.01 14.51 -15.63
N LEU A 179 33.48 14.83 -14.42
CA LEU A 179 32.86 14.37 -13.18
C LEU A 179 31.76 15.33 -12.79
N VAL A 180 30.62 14.78 -12.40
CA VAL A 180 29.45 15.50 -11.92
C VAL A 180 29.08 14.92 -10.58
N ILE A 181 28.97 15.77 -9.57
CA ILE A 181 28.56 15.40 -8.22
C ILE A 181 27.31 16.18 -7.86
N ASP A 182 26.26 15.46 -7.49
CA ASP A 182 25.04 16.01 -6.90
C ASP A 182 25.03 15.69 -5.41
N SER A 183 24.81 16.70 -4.57
CA SER A 183 24.77 16.54 -3.11
C SER A 183 23.63 15.64 -2.61
N GLY A 184 22.54 15.50 -3.36
CA GLY A 184 21.32 14.83 -2.87
C GLY A 184 20.63 15.56 -1.72
N VAL A 185 21.11 16.75 -1.34
CA VAL A 185 20.57 17.58 -0.26
C VAL A 185 20.16 18.92 -0.83
N SER A 186 18.87 19.24 -0.68
CA SER A 186 18.30 20.53 -1.06
C SER A 186 18.12 21.44 0.15
N GLY A 187 17.93 22.73 -0.10
CA GLY A 187 17.72 23.75 0.92
C GLY A 187 18.70 24.92 0.83
N ASP A 188 18.22 26.11 1.22
CA ASP A 188 19.00 27.34 1.23
C ASP A 188 20.24 27.17 2.14
N GLY A 189 21.42 27.53 1.63
CA GLY A 189 22.68 27.44 2.38
C GLY A 189 23.27 26.03 2.52
N LYS A 190 22.63 24.99 1.97
CA LYS A 190 23.13 23.60 2.02
C LYS A 190 23.98 23.23 0.80
N ASN A 191 24.76 24.18 0.30
CA ASN A 191 25.65 23.96 -0.83
C ASN A 191 26.69 22.87 -0.51
N LEU A 192 27.03 22.08 -1.53
CA LEU A 192 28.05 21.05 -1.40
C LEU A 192 29.40 21.73 -1.18
N VAL A 193 30.13 21.30 -0.16
CA VAL A 193 31.51 21.67 0.07
C VAL A 193 32.35 20.41 -0.01
N ILE A 194 33.36 20.43 -0.88
CA ILE A 194 34.29 19.31 -1.06
C ILE A 194 35.66 19.77 -0.59
N THR A 195 36.26 19.03 0.34
CA THR A 195 37.62 19.32 0.85
C THR A 195 38.52 18.10 0.69
N GLY A 196 39.76 18.32 0.27
CA GLY A 196 40.78 17.29 0.19
C GLY A 196 41.75 17.40 1.37
N SER A 197 42.10 16.28 2.01
CA SER A 197 43.02 16.26 3.15
C SER A 197 44.48 16.54 2.77
N THR A 198 44.84 16.36 1.49
CA THR A 198 46.19 16.58 0.96
C THR A 198 46.19 17.68 -0.10
N THR A 199 47.31 18.37 -0.28
CA THR A 199 47.49 19.38 -1.33
C THR A 199 47.28 18.79 -2.74
N GLU A 200 47.69 17.54 -2.96
CA GLU A 200 47.48 16.87 -4.25
C GLU A 200 45.98 16.67 -4.54
N LEU A 201 45.18 16.23 -3.56
CA LEU A 201 43.72 16.14 -3.73
C LEU A 201 43.09 17.53 -3.90
N GLN A 202 43.62 18.54 -3.21
CA GLN A 202 43.15 19.91 -3.36
C GLN A 202 43.39 20.44 -4.79
N ASP A 203 44.56 20.20 -5.37
CA ASP A 203 44.92 20.69 -6.70
C ASP A 203 44.32 19.85 -7.84
N LYS A 204 44.32 18.52 -7.67
CA LYS A 204 43.94 17.55 -8.71
C LYS A 204 42.46 17.22 -8.70
N PHE A 205 41.77 17.35 -7.57
CA PHE A 205 40.34 17.07 -7.44
C PHE A 205 39.54 18.34 -7.12
N THR A 206 39.62 18.88 -5.91
CA THR A 206 38.68 19.94 -5.48
C THR A 206 38.87 21.24 -6.26
N GLY A 207 40.11 21.60 -6.59
CA GLY A 207 40.45 22.77 -7.42
C GLY A 207 40.05 22.64 -8.88
N LYS A 208 39.63 21.45 -9.34
CA LYS A 208 39.05 21.22 -10.66
C LYS A 208 37.52 21.23 -10.64
N MET A 209 36.90 21.17 -9.47
CA MET A 209 35.45 21.20 -9.31
C MET A 209 34.95 22.64 -9.24
N ALA A 210 33.84 22.92 -9.90
CA ALA A 210 33.15 24.19 -9.85
C ALA A 210 31.66 23.96 -9.55
N GLU A 211 31.09 24.81 -8.70
CA GLU A 211 29.64 24.83 -8.46
C GLU A 211 28.91 25.31 -9.70
N THR A 212 28.02 24.48 -10.24
CA THR A 212 27.19 24.80 -11.40
C THR A 212 25.73 25.03 -11.03
N GLN A 213 25.32 24.58 -9.85
CA GLN A 213 23.98 24.77 -9.31
C GLN A 213 24.04 24.84 -7.78
N GLN A 214 23.39 25.86 -7.21
CA GLN A 214 23.25 26.01 -5.76
C GLN A 214 22.08 25.20 -5.22
N ALA A 215 22.26 24.71 -4.00
CA ALA A 215 21.15 24.19 -3.23
C ALA A 215 20.22 25.34 -2.86
N SER A 216 18.92 25.10 -2.97
CA SER A 216 17.93 26.07 -2.53
C SER A 216 16.66 25.43 -2.05
N SER A 217 15.93 26.14 -1.19
CA SER A 217 14.67 25.70 -0.62
C SER A 217 13.52 25.86 -1.62
N ALA A 218 12.52 25.00 -1.50
CA ALA A 218 11.22 25.22 -2.14
C ALA A 218 10.55 26.42 -1.49
N GLU A 219 9.80 27.17 -2.29
CA GLU A 219 9.05 28.34 -1.84
C GLU A 219 7.64 28.31 -2.44
N ILE A 220 6.66 28.47 -1.55
CA ILE A 220 5.25 28.58 -1.89
C ILE A 220 4.65 29.84 -1.28
N LEU A 221 3.61 30.35 -1.90
CA LEU A 221 2.75 31.39 -1.36
C LEU A 221 1.40 30.77 -1.01
N VAL A 222 0.98 30.89 0.25
CA VAL A 222 -0.32 30.42 0.74
C VAL A 222 -1.10 31.60 1.28
N ASP A 223 -2.19 31.97 0.60
CA ASP A 223 -3.05 33.12 0.94
C ASP A 223 -2.25 34.42 1.23
N GLY A 224 -1.17 34.64 0.48
CA GLY A 224 -0.29 35.80 0.60
C GLY A 224 0.89 35.64 1.56
N ASN A 225 1.00 34.51 2.28
CA ASN A 225 2.15 34.23 3.16
C ASN A 225 3.19 33.38 2.44
N VAL A 226 4.46 33.82 2.48
CA VAL A 226 5.58 33.06 1.90
C VAL A 226 6.01 31.97 2.88
N LEU A 227 5.99 30.73 2.45
CA LEU A 227 6.46 29.57 3.19
C LEU A 227 7.62 28.92 2.45
N LYS A 228 8.62 28.47 3.20
CA LYS A 228 9.81 27.78 2.67
C LYS A 228 9.96 26.39 3.26
N SER A 229 10.48 25.47 2.46
CA SER A 229 10.87 24.14 2.91
C SER A 229 12.18 23.74 2.25
N ASP A 230 13.06 23.07 2.98
CA ASP A 230 14.32 22.56 2.42
C ASP A 230 14.09 21.47 1.37
N THR A 231 12.90 20.89 1.31
CA THR A 231 12.52 19.87 0.34
C THR A 231 11.28 20.31 -0.44
N ASN A 232 10.93 19.56 -1.49
CA ASN A 232 9.66 19.76 -2.19
C ASN A 232 8.44 19.27 -1.39
N VAL A 233 8.63 18.84 -0.14
CA VAL A 233 7.55 18.46 0.77
C VAL A 233 7.45 19.51 1.88
N PHE A 234 6.24 20.02 2.04
CA PHE A 234 5.83 20.94 3.08
C PHE A 234 4.91 20.17 4.03
N ASP A 235 5.47 19.73 5.15
CA ASP A 235 4.76 18.94 6.14
C ASP A 235 4.35 19.82 7.32
N ASP A 236 3.06 19.83 7.66
CA ASP A 236 2.46 20.64 8.74
C ASP A 236 2.71 22.16 8.67
N VAL A 237 3.13 22.70 7.52
CA VAL A 237 3.19 24.17 7.32
C VAL A 237 1.80 24.80 7.29
N ILE A 238 0.81 24.03 6.82
CA ILE A 238 -0.60 24.22 7.11
C ILE A 238 -0.97 23.04 8.01
N GLN A 239 -1.55 23.32 9.18
CA GLN A 239 -1.77 22.31 10.20
C GLN A 239 -2.55 21.10 9.64
N ASP A 240 -2.05 19.91 9.95
CA ASP A 240 -2.60 18.61 9.55
C ASP A 240 -2.64 18.38 8.03
N LEU A 241 -1.86 19.14 7.25
CA LEU A 241 -1.70 18.94 5.81
C LEU A 241 -0.25 18.64 5.46
N LYS A 242 -0.11 17.78 4.45
CA LYS A 242 1.17 17.52 3.79
C LYS A 242 1.03 17.90 2.32
N LEU A 243 1.80 18.90 1.90
CA LEU A 243 1.83 19.40 0.53
C LEU A 243 3.13 18.95 -0.13
N THR A 244 3.03 18.41 -1.34
CA THR A 244 4.19 18.06 -2.17
C THR A 244 4.13 18.88 -3.45
N VAL A 245 5.14 19.71 -3.70
CA VAL A 245 5.24 20.50 -4.93
C VAL A 245 5.96 19.70 -6.01
N LEU A 246 5.42 19.70 -7.22
CA LEU A 246 5.89 18.88 -8.34
C LEU A 246 6.53 19.73 -9.43
N ARG A 247 6.02 20.94 -9.64
CA ARG A 247 6.57 21.95 -10.55
C ARG A 247 6.15 23.36 -10.14
N VAL A 248 6.74 24.36 -10.79
CA VAL A 248 6.37 25.78 -10.62
C VAL A 248 4.94 25.98 -11.16
N SER A 249 4.19 26.87 -10.52
CA SER A 249 2.84 27.21 -10.98
C SER A 249 2.82 27.81 -12.39
N ASP A 250 1.73 27.57 -13.11
CA ASP A 250 1.54 28.15 -14.45
C ASP A 250 1.48 29.67 -14.37
N THR A 251 1.92 30.36 -15.42
CA THR A 251 1.78 31.82 -15.53
C THR A 251 0.45 32.18 -16.19
N ASP A 252 -0.15 33.30 -15.78
CA ASP A 252 -1.30 33.88 -16.45
C ASP A 252 -0.90 34.66 -17.72
N SER A 253 -1.87 35.31 -18.37
CA SER A 253 -1.64 36.11 -19.57
C SER A 253 -0.77 37.36 -19.36
N ASN A 254 -0.59 37.78 -18.11
CA ASN A 254 0.25 38.92 -17.72
C ASN A 254 1.66 38.50 -17.32
N GLY A 255 1.92 37.19 -17.21
CA GLY A 255 3.20 36.62 -16.78
C GLY A 255 3.30 36.38 -15.27
N ASP A 256 2.24 36.62 -14.50
CA ASP A 256 2.21 36.38 -13.07
C ASP A 256 1.89 34.91 -12.77
N LEU A 257 2.48 34.37 -11.70
CA LEU A 257 2.23 32.99 -11.28
C LEU A 257 0.78 32.84 -10.79
N LYS A 258 0.05 31.92 -11.42
CA LYS A 258 -1.35 31.62 -11.11
C LYS A 258 -1.44 30.72 -9.87
N SER A 259 -2.26 31.12 -8.91
CA SER A 259 -2.58 30.29 -7.74
C SER A 259 -3.45 29.09 -8.11
N ASN A 260 -3.17 27.97 -7.45
CA ASN A 260 -3.96 26.75 -7.51
C ASN A 260 -4.87 26.71 -6.27
N LYS A 261 -6.18 26.70 -6.49
CA LYS A 261 -7.15 26.66 -5.40
C LYS A 261 -7.26 25.24 -4.85
N VAL A 262 -6.98 25.07 -3.57
CA VAL A 262 -7.11 23.82 -2.81
C VAL A 262 -8.35 23.92 -1.94
N ASP A 263 -9.32 23.05 -2.19
CA ASP A 263 -10.58 22.94 -1.45
C ASP A 263 -10.59 21.66 -0.63
N ILE A 264 -10.63 21.80 0.69
CA ILE A 264 -10.67 20.70 1.64
C ILE A 264 -12.07 20.63 2.25
N THR A 265 -12.73 19.52 2.00
CA THR A 265 -14.11 19.28 2.42
C THR A 265 -14.26 17.92 3.07
N THR A 266 -15.35 17.70 3.79
CA THR A 266 -15.70 16.36 4.28
C THR A 266 -16.01 15.45 3.10
N ASP A 267 -15.35 14.30 3.01
CA ASP A 267 -15.61 13.31 1.97
C ASP A 267 -16.88 12.51 2.26
N LYS A 268 -18.03 13.10 1.90
CA LYS A 268 -19.34 12.46 2.08
C LYS A 268 -19.48 11.21 1.23
N THR A 269 -18.87 11.17 0.04
CA THR A 269 -18.94 10.04 -0.89
C THR A 269 -18.25 8.82 -0.32
N SER A 270 -17.01 8.96 0.17
CA SER A 270 -16.30 7.85 0.82
C SER A 270 -17.03 7.34 2.06
N VAL A 271 -17.66 8.23 2.83
CA VAL A 271 -18.48 7.83 3.99
C VAL A 271 -19.70 7.03 3.55
N GLN A 272 -20.43 7.50 2.52
CA GLN A 272 -21.57 6.78 1.95
C GLN A 272 -21.17 5.40 1.42
N GLU A 273 -20.07 5.30 0.68
CA GLU A 273 -19.54 4.03 0.17
C GLU A 273 -19.16 3.07 1.31
N THR A 274 -18.58 3.60 2.38
CA THR A 274 -18.21 2.82 3.57
C THR A 274 -19.44 2.25 4.26
N VAL A 275 -20.49 3.06 4.41
CA VAL A 275 -21.79 2.63 4.95
C VAL A 275 -22.45 1.61 4.01
N GLN A 276 -22.42 1.83 2.70
CA GLN A 276 -22.98 0.89 1.72
C GLN A 276 -22.27 -0.47 1.78
N LYS A 277 -20.94 -0.51 1.89
CA LYS A 277 -20.18 -1.76 2.06
C LYS A 277 -20.59 -2.54 3.31
N PHE A 278 -20.89 -1.84 4.40
CA PHE A 278 -21.43 -2.48 5.60
C PHE A 278 -22.81 -3.10 5.34
N ILE A 279 -23.72 -2.34 4.71
CA ILE A 279 -25.06 -2.81 4.36
C ILE A 279 -24.98 -4.05 3.46
N ASP A 280 -24.15 -4.00 2.42
CA ASP A 280 -23.97 -5.09 1.47
C ASP A 280 -23.36 -6.32 2.15
N GLY A 281 -22.33 -6.13 2.98
CA GLY A 281 -21.71 -7.22 3.74
C GLY A 281 -22.68 -7.88 4.73
N TYR A 282 -23.49 -7.08 5.42
CA TYR A 282 -24.53 -7.58 6.32
C TYR A 282 -25.60 -8.38 5.56
N ASN A 283 -26.12 -7.81 4.47
CA ASN A 283 -27.13 -8.46 3.64
C ASN A 283 -26.62 -9.78 3.04
N ALA A 284 -25.37 -9.80 2.55
CA ALA A 284 -24.73 -11.01 2.05
C ALA A 284 -24.58 -12.09 3.13
N LEU A 285 -24.18 -11.71 4.35
CA LEU A 285 -24.11 -12.64 5.48
C LEU A 285 -25.51 -13.17 5.86
N GLN A 286 -26.51 -12.31 5.92
CA GLN A 286 -27.89 -12.69 6.25
C GLN A 286 -28.49 -13.62 5.18
N GLU A 287 -28.23 -13.36 3.90
CA GLU A 287 -28.62 -14.24 2.80
C GLU A 287 -27.96 -15.62 2.93
N LYS A 288 -26.66 -15.67 3.23
CA LYS A 288 -25.95 -16.93 3.45
C LYS A 288 -26.46 -17.70 4.67
N LEU A 289 -26.73 -17.02 5.78
CA LEU A 289 -27.35 -17.63 6.97
C LEU A 289 -28.73 -18.21 6.66
N SER A 290 -29.57 -17.45 5.94
CA SER A 290 -30.92 -17.88 5.54
C SER A 290 -30.85 -19.09 4.59
N GLY A 291 -30.00 -19.03 3.56
CA GLY A 291 -29.82 -20.10 2.59
C GLY A 291 -29.28 -21.39 3.21
N LEU A 292 -28.25 -21.29 4.07
CA LEU A 292 -27.68 -22.44 4.77
C LEU A 292 -28.65 -23.03 5.81
N GLY A 293 -29.40 -22.20 6.52
CA GLY A 293 -30.35 -22.60 7.56
C GLY A 293 -31.74 -23.01 7.04
N LYS A 294 -32.03 -22.80 5.75
CA LYS A 294 -33.33 -23.09 5.12
C LYS A 294 -33.76 -24.54 5.39
N ARG A 295 -34.95 -24.72 5.94
CA ARG A 295 -35.53 -26.06 6.14
C ARG A 295 -36.13 -26.59 4.84
N ASN A 296 -36.10 -27.92 4.66
CA ASN A 296 -36.79 -28.59 3.54
C ASN A 296 -38.27 -28.21 3.56
N SER A 297 -38.79 -27.85 2.39
CA SER A 297 -40.21 -27.64 2.15
C SER A 297 -40.98 -28.97 2.17
N ILE A 298 -42.27 -28.88 2.48
CA ILE A 298 -43.21 -30.00 2.47
C ILE A 298 -44.29 -29.66 1.46
N VAL A 299 -44.39 -30.46 0.39
CA VAL A 299 -45.43 -30.33 -0.63
C VAL A 299 -46.21 -31.64 -0.66
N GLY A 300 -47.53 -31.56 -0.48
CA GLY A 300 -48.40 -32.75 -0.46
C GLY A 300 -48.05 -33.78 0.63
N GLY A 301 -47.47 -33.34 1.76
CA GLY A 301 -47.03 -34.23 2.85
C GLY A 301 -45.67 -34.90 2.63
N VAL A 302 -44.99 -34.62 1.50
CA VAL A 302 -43.67 -35.18 1.18
C VAL A 302 -42.59 -34.09 1.27
N ARG A 303 -41.46 -34.43 1.91
CA ARG A 303 -40.29 -33.56 2.03
C ARG A 303 -39.59 -33.47 0.67
N GLN A 304 -39.28 -32.24 0.22
CA GLN A 304 -38.76 -31.98 -1.12
C GLN A 304 -37.22 -31.94 -1.20
N ASP A 305 -36.51 -32.24 -0.11
CA ASP A 305 -35.05 -32.22 0.00
C ASP A 305 -34.35 -30.96 -0.54
N ASP A 306 -35.02 -29.81 -0.42
CA ASP A 306 -34.59 -28.49 -0.90
C ASP A 306 -34.07 -27.56 0.21
N GLY A 307 -33.65 -28.12 1.34
CA GLY A 307 -33.06 -27.37 2.46
C GLY A 307 -31.59 -27.05 2.26
N GLY A 308 -31.11 -26.13 3.08
CA GLY A 308 -29.70 -25.72 3.10
C GLY A 308 -28.80 -26.76 3.77
N ALA A 309 -27.49 -26.61 3.58
CA ALA A 309 -26.48 -27.52 4.14
C ALA A 309 -26.49 -27.59 5.68
N LEU A 310 -27.08 -26.58 6.34
CA LEU A 310 -27.26 -26.47 7.79
C LEU A 310 -28.75 -26.44 8.17
N ALA A 311 -29.61 -27.08 7.38
CA ALA A 311 -31.05 -27.14 7.61
C ALA A 311 -31.37 -27.66 9.02
N GLY A 312 -32.08 -26.84 9.81
CA GLY A 312 -32.47 -27.20 11.17
C GLY A 312 -31.40 -26.98 12.24
N ASP A 313 -30.19 -26.58 11.86
CA ASP A 313 -29.15 -26.15 12.80
C ASP A 313 -29.65 -24.92 13.61
N SER A 314 -29.25 -24.87 14.88
CA SER A 314 -29.60 -23.76 15.79
C SER A 314 -28.59 -22.62 15.72
N THR A 315 -27.36 -22.89 15.29
CA THR A 315 -26.26 -21.92 15.23
C THR A 315 -26.52 -20.84 14.18
N THR A 316 -27.02 -21.19 13.00
CA THR A 316 -27.41 -20.22 11.95
C THR A 316 -28.48 -19.25 12.43
N ARG A 317 -29.46 -19.75 13.18
CA ARG A 317 -30.50 -18.92 13.80
C ARG A 317 -29.97 -18.06 14.96
N ALA A 318 -29.11 -18.63 15.80
CA ALA A 318 -28.49 -17.90 16.90
C ALA A 318 -27.66 -16.72 16.39
N ILE A 319 -26.85 -16.93 15.35
CA ILE A 319 -26.02 -15.89 14.73
C ILE A 319 -26.90 -14.82 14.08
N SER A 320 -27.93 -15.21 13.32
CA SER A 320 -28.84 -14.23 12.69
C SER A 320 -29.58 -13.37 13.73
N ASN A 321 -30.04 -13.96 14.83
CA ASN A 321 -30.67 -13.23 15.93
C ASN A 321 -29.67 -12.30 16.64
N PHE A 322 -28.46 -12.78 16.92
CA PHE A 322 -27.40 -11.98 17.52
C PHE A 322 -27.06 -10.75 16.66
N MET A 323 -26.88 -10.95 15.37
CA MET A 323 -26.59 -9.89 14.40
C MET A 323 -27.75 -8.88 14.29
N SER A 324 -28.99 -9.35 14.20
CA SER A 324 -30.17 -8.49 14.13
C SER A 324 -30.35 -7.66 15.41
N ASN A 325 -30.06 -8.26 16.57
CA ASN A 325 -30.09 -7.56 17.84
C ASN A 325 -28.99 -6.51 17.93
N LEU A 326 -27.75 -6.80 17.49
CA LEU A 326 -26.66 -5.83 17.55
C LEU A 326 -26.95 -4.54 16.78
N ILE A 327 -27.62 -4.62 15.63
CA ILE A 327 -27.91 -3.43 14.81
C ILE A 327 -29.12 -2.66 15.34
N THR A 328 -30.05 -3.34 16.02
CA THR A 328 -31.25 -2.72 16.61
C THR A 328 -31.05 -2.27 18.05
N THR A 329 -29.99 -2.72 18.73
CA THR A 329 -29.67 -2.32 20.10
C THR A 329 -29.16 -0.88 20.10
N PRO A 330 -29.72 -0.01 20.95
CA PRO A 330 -29.22 1.35 21.06
C PRO A 330 -27.77 1.42 21.51
N SER A 331 -27.00 2.34 20.93
CA SER A 331 -25.68 2.74 21.37
C SER A 331 -25.79 3.55 22.66
N ASP A 332 -25.08 3.10 23.70
CA ASP A 332 -24.94 3.84 24.96
C ASP A 332 -23.94 5.00 24.88
N THR A 333 -23.22 5.13 23.75
CA THR A 333 -22.09 6.05 23.57
C THR A 333 -22.33 7.14 22.53
N SER A 334 -23.33 6.98 21.67
CA SER A 334 -23.70 7.97 20.65
C SER A 334 -24.71 8.98 21.20
N THR A 335 -24.38 10.28 21.13
CA THR A 335 -25.26 11.36 21.59
C THR A 335 -26.21 11.87 20.50
N ILE A 336 -26.09 11.38 19.26
CA ILE A 336 -26.82 11.92 18.09
C ILE A 336 -27.78 10.89 17.51
N TYR A 337 -27.30 9.68 17.22
CA TYR A 337 -28.13 8.58 16.75
C TYR A 337 -28.06 7.44 17.76
N SER A 338 -29.17 7.15 18.42
CA SER A 338 -29.22 6.07 19.41
C SER A 338 -29.13 4.71 18.76
N THR A 339 -29.50 4.53 17.50
CA THR A 339 -29.55 3.23 16.80
C THR A 339 -29.06 3.41 15.37
N ILE A 340 -28.59 2.32 14.74
CA ILE A 340 -28.23 2.34 13.30
C ILE A 340 -29.48 2.43 12.41
N PHE A 341 -30.63 2.00 12.94
CA PHE A 341 -31.97 2.11 12.33
C PHE A 341 -32.85 3.13 13.06
#